data_AF-A0A965P5F5-F1
#
_entry.id   AF-A0A965P5F5-F1
#
_cell.length_a   1.000
_cell.length_b   1.000
_cell.length_c   1.000
_cell.angle_alpha   90.00
_cell.angle_beta   90.00
_cell.angle_gamma   90.00
#
_symmetry.space_group_name_H-M   'P 1'
#
loop_
_entity.id
_entity.type
_entity.pdbx_description
1 polymer ?
#
loop_
_entity_poly.entity_id
_entity_poly.type
_entity_poly.pdbx_seq_one_letter_code
_entity_poly.pdbx_strand_id
1 'polypeptide(L)'
;MKSVVDKITSRDDYNKKYFLGDIKSGNKRKFQPLDKHIGIIKDGVIKGYEPNLFELFNNKYKELEFTDIPQLNDKDLLPKWLNLYKELHKAITIRWTPDEISKLYKTDDGLNLIKLKDAVYTSKLNKIDMYFFCESKGRFTEITNVFFSQPNTPKKEQQYQIGLNGLQYYYLKPQNLLKYLKRYYSYERQNKNWKFMKVVSEFLDGNVNMLNSCNTDLGVLVDMLEYGYSVNSNLNYIHAHIMNIINRLQNIFEIDIPNLIFEDIKSIIDMRDSESIINIIEPIREYFMLRINEKTLEFINKIKIPILQL
;
A
#
# COMPACT_ATOMS: atom_id res chain seq x y z
N MET A 1 -31.14 -11.91 -0.28
CA MET A 1 -30.87 -10.50 0.07
C MET A 1 -29.57 -10.13 -0.65
N LYS A 2 -29.58 -9.23 -1.66
CA LYS A 2 -28.38 -8.90 -2.45
C LYS A 2 -27.35 -8.15 -1.57
N SER A 3 -26.07 -8.45 -1.73
CA SER A 3 -24.98 -7.85 -0.93
C SER A 3 -24.91 -6.32 -1.18
N VAL A 4 -24.33 -5.54 -0.26
CA VAL A 4 -24.13 -4.09 -0.51
C VAL A 4 -23.18 -3.87 -1.69
N VAL A 5 -22.24 -4.79 -1.93
CA VAL A 5 -21.41 -4.81 -3.14
C VAL A 5 -22.31 -4.91 -4.38
N ASP A 6 -23.28 -5.83 -4.41
CA ASP A 6 -24.26 -5.93 -5.51
C ASP A 6 -25.14 -4.67 -5.65
N LYS A 7 -25.53 -4.03 -4.54
CA LYS A 7 -26.38 -2.82 -4.58
C LYS A 7 -25.63 -1.58 -5.04
N ILE A 8 -24.36 -1.46 -4.69
CA ILE A 8 -23.49 -0.37 -5.15
C ILE A 8 -23.14 -0.60 -6.63
N THR A 9 -22.82 -1.82 -7.05
CA THR A 9 -22.40 -2.19 -8.43
C THR A 9 -23.50 -2.19 -9.48
N SER A 10 -24.79 -2.29 -9.11
CA SER A 10 -25.88 -2.59 -10.07
C SER A 10 -26.61 -1.38 -10.64
N ARG A 11 -26.08 -0.16 -10.45
CA ARG A 11 -26.65 1.07 -11.03
C ARG A 11 -26.40 1.13 -12.54
N ASP A 12 -27.46 1.27 -13.33
CA ASP A 12 -27.42 1.23 -14.81
C ASP A 12 -26.68 2.42 -15.45
N ASP A 13 -26.46 3.50 -14.70
CA ASP A 13 -25.79 4.74 -15.10
C ASP A 13 -24.25 4.68 -14.99
N TYR A 14 -23.70 3.69 -14.29
CA TYR A 14 -22.25 3.47 -14.16
C TYR A 14 -21.93 2.04 -14.63
N ASN A 15 -21.30 1.88 -15.79
CA ASN A 15 -20.90 0.58 -16.33
C ASN A 15 -20.31 -0.34 -15.23
N LYS A 16 -20.96 -1.50 -15.06
CA LYS A 16 -21.20 -2.24 -13.80
C LYS A 16 -20.03 -3.06 -13.23
N LYS A 17 -18.78 -2.61 -13.21
CA LYS A 17 -17.75 -3.45 -12.57
C LYS A 17 -16.75 -2.70 -11.70
N TYR A 18 -17.23 -2.09 -10.63
CA TYR A 18 -16.37 -1.62 -9.55
C TYR A 18 -16.74 -2.32 -8.24
N PHE A 19 -15.78 -2.67 -7.41
CA PHE A 19 -16.04 -3.25 -6.10
C PHE A 19 -15.24 -2.56 -5.01
N LEU A 20 -15.82 -2.49 -3.82
CA LEU A 20 -15.16 -1.97 -2.63
C LEU A 20 -14.23 -3.06 -2.09
N GLY A 21 -12.95 -2.73 -1.94
CA GLY A 21 -11.94 -3.64 -1.39
C GLY A 21 -12.06 -3.71 0.12
N ASP A 22 -11.40 -2.77 0.81
CA ASP A 22 -11.52 -2.65 2.26
C ASP A 22 -11.68 -1.19 2.70
N ILE A 23 -12.15 -1.04 3.93
CA ILE A 23 -12.04 0.21 4.67
C ILE A 23 -11.08 -0.03 5.84
N LYS A 24 -10.10 0.84 6.01
CA LYS A 24 -9.20 0.88 7.17
C LYS A 24 -9.60 2.09 8.00
N SER A 25 -10.26 1.84 9.12
CA SER A 25 -10.91 2.89 9.91
C SER A 25 -11.13 2.44 11.35
N GLY A 26 -10.73 3.28 12.29
CA GLY A 26 -10.84 3.03 13.73
C GLY A 26 -9.72 2.13 14.25
N ASN A 27 -9.60 2.09 15.58
CA ASN A 27 -8.56 1.34 16.29
C ASN A 27 -9.21 0.35 17.26
N LYS A 28 -8.67 -0.87 17.34
CA LYS A 28 -9.11 -1.88 18.31
C LYS A 28 -8.92 -1.36 19.72
N ARG A 29 -9.99 -1.38 20.53
CA ARG A 29 -9.99 -0.78 21.88
C ARG A 29 -8.91 -1.38 22.79
N LYS A 30 -8.69 -2.69 22.70
CA LYS A 30 -7.68 -3.40 23.51
C LYS A 30 -6.26 -2.90 23.27
N PHE A 31 -5.98 -2.28 22.11
CA PHE A 31 -4.66 -1.78 21.75
C PHE A 31 -4.55 -0.25 21.74
N GLN A 32 -5.61 0.49 22.05
CA GLN A 32 -5.55 1.96 22.14
C GLN A 32 -4.44 2.52 23.04
N PRO A 33 -4.06 1.87 24.16
CA PRO A 33 -2.92 2.37 24.94
C PRO A 33 -1.62 2.38 24.12
N LEU A 34 -1.38 1.39 23.25
CA LEU A 34 -0.17 1.29 22.44
C LEU A 34 0.01 2.47 21.48
N ASP A 35 -1.08 3.03 20.95
CA ASP A 35 -1.03 4.20 20.06
C ASP A 35 -0.36 5.43 20.72
N LYS A 36 -0.48 5.55 22.05
CA LYS A 36 0.11 6.67 22.79
C LYS A 36 1.61 6.47 23.06
N HIS A 37 2.05 5.22 23.10
CA HIS A 37 3.39 4.82 23.56
C HIS A 37 4.29 4.30 22.45
N ILE A 38 3.77 4.16 21.23
CA ILE A 38 4.62 3.86 20.08
C ILE A 38 5.50 5.04 19.67
N GLY A 39 5.14 6.25 20.10
CA GLY A 39 5.89 7.45 19.81
C GLY A 39 5.66 7.99 18.40
N ILE A 40 6.26 9.14 18.13
CA ILE A 40 6.17 9.86 16.87
C ILE A 40 7.54 10.40 16.47
N ILE A 41 7.81 10.49 15.17
CA ILE A 41 9.00 11.21 14.69
C ILE A 41 8.73 12.71 14.78
N LYS A 42 9.51 13.40 15.61
CA LYS A 42 9.49 14.85 15.73
C LYS A 42 10.92 15.36 15.71
N ASP A 43 11.23 16.23 14.77
CA ASP A 43 12.57 16.82 14.59
C ASP A 43 13.66 15.75 14.38
N GLY A 44 13.36 14.71 13.59
CA GLY A 44 14.29 13.61 13.29
C GLY A 44 14.48 12.57 14.41
N VAL A 45 13.89 12.78 15.59
CA VAL A 45 13.98 11.85 16.73
C VAL A 45 12.62 11.24 17.07
N ILE A 46 12.64 10.01 17.58
CA ILE A 46 11.44 9.33 18.07
C ILE A 46 11.11 9.86 19.47
N LYS A 47 9.94 10.50 19.64
CA LYS A 47 9.47 11.03 20.93
C LYS A 47 8.28 10.22 21.44
N GLY A 48 8.26 9.95 22.74
CA GLY A 48 7.16 9.22 23.39
C GLY A 48 7.13 7.72 23.09
N TYR A 49 8.25 7.15 22.63
CA TYR A 49 8.40 5.71 22.45
C TYR A 49 8.82 5.06 23.76
N GLU A 50 8.02 4.10 24.24
CA GLU A 50 8.23 3.38 25.50
C GLU A 50 8.32 1.86 25.23
N PRO A 51 9.50 1.32 24.88
CA PRO A 51 9.68 -0.09 24.47
C PRO A 51 9.16 -1.09 25.50
N ASN A 52 9.36 -0.82 26.79
CA ASN A 52 8.95 -1.71 27.89
C ASN A 52 7.43 -1.99 27.93
N LEU A 53 6.61 -1.07 27.42
CA LEU A 53 5.16 -1.30 27.35
C LEU A 53 4.81 -2.33 26.28
N PHE A 54 5.57 -2.43 25.19
CA PHE A 54 5.32 -3.42 24.14
C PHE A 54 5.55 -4.85 24.63
N GLU A 55 6.59 -5.06 25.45
CA GLU A 55 6.85 -6.36 26.08
C GLU A 55 5.69 -6.78 26.99
N LEU A 56 5.17 -5.85 27.80
CA LEU A 56 4.00 -6.07 28.64
C LEU A 56 2.75 -6.42 27.81
N PHE A 57 2.56 -5.78 26.65
CA PHE A 57 1.44 -6.06 25.77
C PHE A 57 1.58 -7.41 25.04
N ASN A 58 2.78 -7.79 24.57
CA ASN A 58 3.03 -9.12 24.01
C ASN A 58 2.68 -10.23 25.01
N ASN A 59 3.08 -10.05 26.28
CA ASN A 59 2.79 -11.00 27.35
C ASN A 59 1.28 -11.10 27.65
N LYS A 60 0.55 -9.99 27.53
CA LYS A 60 -0.90 -9.92 27.80
C LYS A 60 -1.76 -10.38 26.62
N TYR A 61 -1.33 -10.10 25.40
CA TYR A 61 -2.05 -10.37 24.17
C TYR A 61 -1.17 -11.23 23.25
N LYS A 62 -1.33 -12.55 23.34
CA LYS A 62 -0.57 -13.53 22.53
C LYS A 62 -0.69 -13.33 21.01
N GLU A 63 -1.69 -12.54 20.57
CA GLU A 63 -1.89 -12.16 19.18
C GLU A 63 -0.84 -11.16 18.65
N LEU A 64 -0.13 -10.48 19.56
CA LEU A 64 0.95 -9.56 19.24
C LEU A 64 2.27 -10.31 19.43
N GLU A 65 2.75 -10.96 18.39
CA GLU A 65 4.09 -11.57 18.38
C GLU A 65 5.11 -10.57 17.81
N PHE A 66 5.34 -9.45 18.51
CA PHE A 66 6.45 -8.57 18.13
C PHE A 66 7.77 -9.20 18.58
N THR A 67 8.51 -9.80 17.65
CA THR A 67 9.74 -10.54 17.94
C THR A 67 10.99 -9.66 18.07
N ASP A 68 10.96 -8.42 17.58
CA ASP A 68 12.09 -7.48 17.58
C ASP A 68 11.63 -6.08 18.01
N ILE A 69 11.36 -5.91 19.32
CA ILE A 69 11.05 -4.61 19.92
C ILE A 69 12.38 -3.85 20.08
N PRO A 70 12.62 -2.75 19.32
CA PRO A 70 13.88 -2.05 19.37
C PRO A 70 14.05 -1.29 20.69
N GLN A 71 15.25 -1.37 21.26
CA GLN A 71 15.59 -0.65 22.48
C GLN A 71 16.10 0.75 22.15
N LEU A 72 15.94 1.70 23.08
CA LEU A 72 16.29 3.12 22.84
C LEU A 72 17.77 3.35 22.49
N ASN A 73 18.65 2.39 22.81
CA ASN A 73 20.08 2.40 22.54
C ASN A 73 20.49 1.60 21.29
N ASP A 74 19.53 1.09 20.51
CA ASP A 74 19.82 0.37 19.27
C ASP A 74 20.49 1.31 18.26
N LYS A 75 21.63 0.87 17.69
CA LYS A 75 22.35 1.60 16.63
C LYS A 75 21.46 1.87 15.40
N ASP A 76 20.54 0.95 15.12
CA ASP A 76 19.56 1.02 14.03
C ASP A 76 18.13 1.21 14.56
N LEU A 77 17.98 1.95 15.67
CA LEU A 77 16.69 2.19 16.33
C LEU A 77 15.62 2.65 15.36
N LEU A 78 15.91 3.65 14.50
CA LEU A 78 14.88 4.21 13.63
C LEU A 78 14.32 3.20 12.60
N PRO A 79 15.15 2.51 11.79
CA PRO A 79 14.65 1.45 10.91
C PRO A 79 13.84 0.36 11.62
N LYS A 80 14.32 -0.13 12.78
CA LYS A 80 13.61 -1.15 13.55
C LYS A 80 12.29 -0.63 14.11
N TRP A 81 12.30 0.59 14.65
CA TRP A 81 11.11 1.26 15.18
C TRP A 81 10.05 1.46 14.09
N LEU A 82 10.46 1.81 12.87
CA LEU A 82 9.56 1.92 11.72
C LEU A 82 8.92 0.60 11.29
N ASN A 83 9.62 -0.52 11.51
CA ASN A 83 9.05 -1.84 11.29
C ASN A 83 8.03 -2.18 12.38
N LEU A 84 8.39 -1.99 13.65
CA LEU A 84 7.45 -2.13 14.77
C LEU A 84 6.21 -1.24 14.58
N TYR A 85 6.38 0.02 14.14
CA TYR A 85 5.29 0.94 13.84
C TYR A 85 4.31 0.40 12.81
N LYS A 86 4.80 -0.24 11.75
CA LYS A 86 3.94 -0.84 10.73
C LYS A 86 3.16 -2.03 11.28
N GLU A 87 3.85 -2.94 11.96
CA GLU A 87 3.22 -4.14 12.51
C GLU A 87 2.18 -3.78 13.58
N LEU A 88 2.49 -2.79 14.42
CA LEU A 88 1.54 -2.24 15.36
C LEU A 88 0.33 -1.63 14.64
N HIS A 89 0.52 -0.75 13.67
CA HIS A 89 -0.58 -0.15 12.93
C HIS A 89 -1.47 -1.20 12.26
N LYS A 90 -0.88 -2.26 11.72
CA LYS A 90 -1.62 -3.40 11.15
C LYS A 90 -2.45 -4.14 12.22
N ALA A 91 -1.90 -4.32 13.42
CA ALA A 91 -2.60 -4.99 14.51
C ALA A 91 -3.70 -4.13 15.15
N ILE A 92 -3.47 -2.82 15.27
CA ILE A 92 -4.38 -1.86 15.91
C ILE A 92 -5.50 -1.42 14.97
N THR A 93 -5.19 -1.13 13.72
CA THR A 93 -6.16 -0.58 12.77
C THR A 93 -7.25 -1.62 12.49
N ILE A 94 -8.49 -1.21 12.59
CA ILE A 94 -9.62 -2.05 12.22
C ILE A 94 -9.74 -2.05 10.69
N ARG A 95 -9.52 -3.23 10.10
CA ARG A 95 -9.80 -3.50 8.68
C ARG A 95 -11.21 -4.05 8.55
N TRP A 96 -11.98 -3.46 7.66
CA TRP A 96 -13.36 -3.81 7.35
C TRP A 96 -13.40 -4.50 6.00
N THR A 97 -13.82 -5.75 5.97
CA THR A 97 -14.04 -6.50 4.73
C THR A 97 -15.34 -6.05 4.04
N PRO A 98 -15.56 -6.35 2.75
CA PRO A 98 -16.80 -5.99 2.06
C PRO A 98 -18.06 -6.47 2.80
N ASP A 99 -18.02 -7.68 3.35
CA ASP A 99 -19.12 -8.26 4.13
C ASP A 99 -19.39 -7.49 5.42
N GLU A 100 -18.34 -7.11 6.16
CA GLU A 100 -18.46 -6.33 7.39
C GLU A 100 -18.96 -4.90 7.12
N ILE A 101 -18.51 -4.30 6.01
CA ILE A 101 -19.00 -3.00 5.54
C ILE A 101 -20.50 -3.09 5.24
N SER A 102 -20.94 -4.17 4.61
CA SER A 102 -22.36 -4.38 4.29
C SER A 102 -23.25 -4.51 5.54
N LYS A 103 -22.72 -5.14 6.59
CA LYS A 103 -23.40 -5.29 7.89
C LYS A 103 -23.38 -3.99 8.69
N LEU A 104 -22.49 -3.05 8.37
CA LEU A 104 -22.22 -1.81 9.11
C LEU A 104 -21.70 -2.04 10.55
N TYR A 105 -21.33 -3.28 10.87
CA TYR A 105 -20.73 -3.65 12.15
C TYR A 105 -19.87 -4.91 12.00
N LYS A 106 -18.95 -5.09 12.94
CA LYS A 106 -18.20 -6.33 13.15
C LYS A 106 -18.00 -6.58 14.65
N THR A 107 -17.65 -7.80 15.02
CA THR A 107 -17.25 -8.13 16.38
C THR A 107 -15.73 -8.15 16.48
N ASP A 108 -15.18 -7.45 17.46
CA ASP A 108 -13.76 -7.55 17.86
C ASP A 108 -13.68 -8.64 18.94
N ASP A 109 -12.93 -9.70 18.66
CA ASP A 109 -12.77 -10.90 19.50
C ASP A 109 -14.06 -11.59 19.96
N GLY A 110 -15.15 -11.46 19.18
CA GLY A 110 -16.44 -12.07 19.50
C GLY A 110 -17.23 -11.42 20.65
N LEU A 111 -16.67 -10.42 21.34
CA LEU A 111 -17.27 -9.82 22.53
C LEU A 111 -17.73 -8.37 22.31
N ASN A 112 -17.00 -7.59 21.50
CA ASN A 112 -17.27 -6.17 21.32
C ASN A 112 -17.85 -5.87 19.94
N LEU A 113 -19.12 -5.46 19.90
CA LEU A 113 -19.74 -4.96 18.68
C LEU A 113 -19.17 -3.57 18.32
N ILE A 114 -18.51 -3.46 17.18
CA ILE A 114 -18.00 -2.20 16.64
C ILE A 114 -18.87 -1.82 15.45
N LYS A 115 -19.43 -0.61 15.45
CA LYS A 115 -20.18 -0.07 14.32
C LYS A 115 -19.25 0.71 13.39
N LEU A 116 -19.42 0.53 12.09
CA LEU A 116 -18.60 1.18 11.07
C LEU A 116 -18.64 2.70 11.18
N LYS A 117 -19.83 3.27 11.43
CA LYS A 117 -19.99 4.72 11.63
C LYS A 117 -19.08 5.23 12.76
N ASP A 118 -19.02 4.52 13.87
CA ASP A 118 -18.29 4.98 15.06
C ASP A 118 -16.78 4.93 14.78
N ALA A 119 -16.31 3.90 14.09
CA ALA A 119 -14.93 3.80 13.63
C ALA A 119 -14.53 4.94 12.67
N VAL A 120 -15.38 5.25 11.69
CA VAL A 120 -15.13 6.32 10.70
C VAL A 120 -15.08 7.70 11.35
N TYR A 121 -16.00 7.98 12.27
CA TYR A 121 -16.08 9.30 12.94
C TYR A 121 -14.99 9.50 14.00
N THR A 122 -14.55 8.44 14.67
CA THR A 122 -13.54 8.54 15.73
C THR A 122 -12.10 8.40 15.21
N SER A 123 -11.92 7.87 14.01
CA SER A 123 -10.60 7.77 13.39
C SER A 123 -10.11 9.13 12.90
N LYS A 124 -8.83 9.44 13.12
CA LYS A 124 -8.15 10.62 12.56
C LYS A 124 -7.96 10.51 11.04
N LEU A 125 -7.83 9.29 10.54
CA LEU A 125 -7.56 8.98 9.16
C LEU A 125 -8.33 7.73 8.74
N ASN A 126 -9.01 7.81 7.60
CA ASN A 126 -9.75 6.71 7.01
C ASN A 126 -9.15 6.43 5.64
N LYS A 127 -8.84 5.17 5.35
CA LYS A 127 -8.38 4.74 4.03
C LYS A 127 -9.43 3.81 3.42
N ILE A 128 -9.79 4.05 2.17
CA ILE A 128 -10.79 3.27 1.42
C ILE A 128 -10.16 2.80 0.11
N ASP A 129 -10.08 1.49 -0.09
CA ASP A 129 -9.58 0.89 -1.33
C ASP A 129 -10.76 0.47 -2.22
N MET A 130 -10.76 0.92 -3.47
CA MET A 130 -11.82 0.66 -4.46
C MET A 130 -11.21 0.15 -5.76
N TYR A 131 -11.84 -0.81 -6.40
CA TYR A 131 -11.40 -1.35 -7.69
C TYR A 131 -12.44 -1.03 -8.76
N PHE A 132 -12.00 -0.57 -9.93
CA PHE A 132 -12.86 -0.18 -11.05
C PHE A 132 -12.45 -0.93 -12.32
N PHE A 133 -13.42 -1.48 -13.04
CA PHE A 133 -13.22 -2.08 -14.34
C PHE A 133 -13.30 -1.03 -15.43
N CYS A 134 -12.21 -0.90 -16.16
CA CYS A 134 -12.12 -0.05 -17.33
C CYS A 134 -12.55 -0.87 -18.55
N GLU A 135 -13.83 -0.78 -18.93
CA GLU A 135 -14.39 -1.58 -20.04
C GLU A 135 -13.63 -1.41 -21.35
N SER A 136 -13.28 -0.16 -21.71
CA SER A 136 -12.47 0.15 -22.90
C SER A 136 -11.10 -0.54 -22.93
N LYS A 137 -10.59 -1.00 -21.78
CA LYS A 137 -9.29 -1.67 -21.63
C LYS A 137 -9.40 -3.12 -21.17
N GLY A 138 -10.61 -3.61 -20.89
CA GLY A 138 -10.84 -4.96 -20.39
C GLY A 138 -10.15 -5.31 -19.07
N ARG A 139 -9.82 -4.33 -18.21
CA ARG A 139 -8.98 -4.52 -17.00
C ARG A 139 -9.51 -3.83 -15.76
N PHE A 140 -9.13 -4.31 -14.57
CA PHE A 140 -9.40 -3.62 -13.30
C PHE A 140 -8.31 -2.57 -12.97
N THR A 141 -8.64 -1.59 -12.13
CA THR A 141 -7.75 -0.53 -11.65
C THR A 141 -8.11 -0.17 -10.21
N GLU A 142 -7.13 -0.12 -9.32
CA GLU A 142 -7.31 0.29 -7.92
C GLU A 142 -7.27 1.82 -7.77
N ILE A 143 -8.14 2.35 -6.92
CA ILE A 143 -8.13 3.72 -6.40
C ILE A 143 -8.18 3.66 -4.87
N THR A 144 -7.10 4.11 -4.22
CA THR A 144 -7.07 4.36 -2.78
C THR A 144 -7.48 5.80 -2.47
N ASN A 145 -8.49 5.97 -1.63
CA ASN A 145 -8.90 7.26 -1.08
C ASN A 145 -8.49 7.39 0.39
N VAL A 146 -7.99 8.55 0.80
CA VAL A 146 -7.62 8.83 2.20
C VAL A 146 -8.37 10.08 2.67
N PHE A 147 -9.12 9.93 3.75
CA PHE A 147 -9.95 10.98 4.35
C PHE A 147 -9.45 11.30 5.75
N PHE A 148 -9.34 12.59 6.06
CA PHE A 148 -9.03 13.08 7.39
C PHE A 148 -10.31 13.57 8.06
N SER A 149 -10.54 13.21 9.33
CA SER A 149 -11.61 13.81 10.12
C SER A 149 -11.16 15.20 10.62
N GLN A 150 -11.96 16.23 10.36
CA GLN A 150 -11.77 17.56 10.97
C GLN A 150 -12.44 17.60 12.36
N PRO A 151 -11.96 18.42 13.34
CA PRO A 151 -11.22 19.68 13.17
C PRO A 151 -9.89 19.72 13.95
N ASN A 152 -8.78 19.82 13.23
CA ASN A 152 -7.49 20.41 13.65
C ASN A 152 -6.48 20.20 12.51
N THR A 153 -6.86 20.66 11.33
CA THR A 153 -5.98 20.65 10.16
C THR A 153 -4.72 21.44 10.55
N PRO A 154 -3.53 20.82 10.66
CA PRO A 154 -2.33 21.51 11.13
C PRO A 154 -2.04 22.71 10.23
N LYS A 155 -1.35 23.74 10.72
CA LYS A 155 -0.92 24.85 9.85
C LYS A 155 -0.09 24.29 8.69
N LYS A 156 -0.14 24.94 7.52
CA LYS A 156 0.49 24.45 6.28
C LYS A 156 1.96 24.10 6.47
N GLU A 157 2.70 24.87 7.26
CA GLU A 157 4.12 24.64 7.59
C GLU A 157 4.33 23.41 8.51
N GLN A 158 3.37 23.09 9.39
CA GLN A 158 3.43 21.86 10.17
C GLN A 158 3.07 20.63 9.33
N GLN A 159 2.11 20.75 8.43
CA GLN A 159 1.81 19.70 7.44
C GLN A 159 3.03 19.44 6.54
N TYR A 160 3.73 20.51 6.17
CA TYR A 160 4.98 20.47 5.44
C TYR A 160 5.99 19.59 6.18
N GLN A 161 6.34 19.91 7.43
CA GLN A 161 7.33 19.14 8.18
C GLN A 161 6.89 17.70 8.47
N ILE A 162 5.61 17.48 8.78
CA ILE A 162 5.03 16.13 8.95
C ILE A 162 5.16 15.33 7.65
N GLY A 163 4.93 15.96 6.50
CA GLY A 163 5.10 15.37 5.17
C GLY A 163 6.54 14.92 4.91
N LEU A 164 7.54 15.76 5.21
CA LEU A 164 8.96 15.38 5.08
C LEU A 164 9.38 14.27 6.03
N ASN A 165 8.93 14.31 7.29
CA ASN A 165 9.20 13.22 8.24
C ASN A 165 8.53 11.91 7.77
N GLY A 166 7.32 11.99 7.21
CA GLY A 166 6.63 10.87 6.60
C GLY A 166 7.28 10.37 5.29
N LEU A 167 8.02 11.22 4.59
CA LEU A 167 8.81 10.84 3.42
C LEU A 167 10.01 9.96 3.82
N GLN A 168 10.70 10.28 4.92
CA GLN A 168 11.82 9.46 5.43
C GLN A 168 11.43 8.00 5.63
N TYR A 169 10.19 7.72 6.06
CA TYR A 169 9.67 6.36 6.20
C TYR A 169 9.86 5.51 4.94
N TYR A 170 9.48 6.08 3.80
CA TYR A 170 9.53 5.36 2.52
C TYR A 170 10.95 5.25 1.99
N TYR A 171 11.83 6.20 2.30
CA TYR A 171 13.23 6.13 1.95
C TYR A 171 13.97 5.03 2.74
N LEU A 172 13.70 4.93 4.05
CA LEU A 172 14.32 3.94 4.95
C LEU A 172 13.82 2.50 4.71
N LYS A 173 12.83 2.30 3.85
CA LYS A 173 12.43 0.98 3.36
C LYS A 173 12.90 0.85 1.92
N PRO A 174 14.06 0.20 1.66
CA PRO A 174 14.63 0.08 0.33
C PRO A 174 13.64 -0.48 -0.70
N GLN A 175 12.64 -1.25 -0.27
CA GLN A 175 11.59 -1.77 -1.14
C GLN A 175 10.54 -0.73 -1.61
N ASN A 176 10.57 0.51 -1.12
CA ASN A 176 9.54 1.55 -1.38
C ASN A 176 10.12 2.86 -1.94
N LEU A 177 11.29 2.83 -2.58
CA LEU A 177 11.99 4.04 -3.03
C LEU A 177 11.21 4.80 -4.11
N LEU A 178 10.54 4.09 -5.03
CA LEU A 178 9.70 4.75 -6.04
C LEU A 178 8.52 5.49 -5.40
N LYS A 179 7.95 4.92 -4.33
CA LYS A 179 6.88 5.55 -3.57
C LYS A 179 7.39 6.79 -2.82
N TYR A 180 8.59 6.72 -2.24
CA TYR A 180 9.27 7.89 -1.69
C TYR A 180 9.39 8.99 -2.74
N LEU A 181 9.94 8.68 -3.93
CA LEU A 181 10.14 9.64 -5.00
C LEU A 181 8.81 10.28 -5.47
N LYS A 182 7.76 9.48 -5.69
CA LYS A 182 6.41 9.97 -6.07
C LYS A 182 5.82 10.91 -5.03
N ARG A 183 6.03 10.62 -3.75
CA ARG A 183 5.58 11.47 -2.63
C ARG A 183 6.41 12.75 -2.54
N TYR A 184 7.73 12.66 -2.72
CA TYR A 184 8.62 13.82 -2.72
C TYR A 184 8.31 14.74 -3.91
N TYR A 185 8.04 14.19 -5.11
CA TYR A 185 7.51 14.94 -6.25
C TYR A 185 6.20 15.67 -5.93
N SER A 186 5.24 14.98 -5.32
CA SER A 186 3.95 15.57 -4.94
C SER A 186 4.13 16.72 -3.94
N TYR A 187 5.16 16.62 -3.10
CA TYR A 187 5.52 17.62 -2.11
C TYR A 187 6.18 18.85 -2.73
N GLU A 188 7.19 18.65 -3.57
CA GLU A 188 7.85 19.72 -4.33
C GLU A 188 6.88 20.47 -5.26
N ARG A 189 5.83 19.80 -5.73
CA ARG A 189 4.71 20.45 -6.44
C ARG A 189 4.00 21.50 -5.59
N GLN A 190 3.80 21.26 -4.29
CA GLN A 190 3.16 22.24 -3.40
C GLN A 190 4.06 23.46 -3.18
N ASN A 191 5.38 23.26 -3.25
CA ASN A 191 6.40 24.30 -3.19
C ASN A 191 6.66 25.01 -4.52
N LYS A 192 6.05 24.55 -5.61
CA LYS A 192 6.26 25.06 -6.97
C LYS A 192 7.73 24.95 -7.44
N ASN A 193 8.44 23.91 -7.02
CA ASN A 193 9.81 23.64 -7.50
C ASN A 193 9.78 22.98 -8.89
N TRP A 194 9.49 23.79 -9.92
CA TRP A 194 9.27 23.30 -11.29
C TRP A 194 10.48 22.62 -11.91
N LYS A 195 11.69 23.10 -11.59
CA LYS A 195 12.93 22.51 -12.11
C LYS A 195 13.12 21.09 -11.60
N PHE A 196 12.90 20.87 -10.31
CA PHE A 196 12.91 19.54 -9.72
C PHE A 196 11.81 18.66 -10.31
N MET A 197 10.58 19.18 -10.37
CA MET A 197 9.44 18.44 -10.91
C MET A 197 9.71 17.92 -12.32
N LYS A 198 10.27 18.75 -13.21
CA LYS A 198 10.57 18.34 -14.59
C LYS A 198 11.51 17.13 -14.64
N VAL A 199 12.61 17.18 -13.88
CA VAL A 199 13.60 16.10 -13.83
C VAL A 199 12.99 14.81 -13.28
N VAL A 200 12.16 14.90 -12.25
CA VAL A 200 11.50 13.73 -11.66
C VAL A 200 10.37 13.19 -12.53
N SER A 201 9.61 14.04 -13.22
CA SER A 201 8.56 13.56 -14.13
C SER A 201 9.14 12.74 -15.28
N GLU A 202 10.27 13.15 -15.87
CA GLU A 202 10.94 12.37 -16.92
C GLU A 202 11.32 10.96 -16.44
N PHE A 203 11.77 10.82 -15.20
CA PHE A 203 12.04 9.50 -14.60
C PHE A 203 10.76 8.72 -14.28
N LEU A 204 9.74 9.39 -13.73
CA LEU A 204 8.45 8.77 -13.39
C LEU A 204 7.60 8.40 -14.60
N ASP A 205 7.88 8.96 -15.78
CA ASP A 205 7.22 8.61 -17.03
C ASP A 205 8.04 7.57 -17.84
N GLY A 206 9.23 7.17 -17.36
CA GLY A 206 10.13 6.24 -18.01
C GLY A 206 9.95 4.77 -17.64
N ASN A 207 10.97 3.96 -17.99
CA ASN A 207 11.00 2.49 -17.87
C ASN A 207 10.68 1.97 -16.46
N VAL A 208 11.12 2.67 -15.42
CA VAL A 208 10.88 2.30 -14.02
C VAL A 208 9.38 2.31 -13.68
N ASN A 209 8.62 3.30 -14.17
CA ASN A 209 7.20 3.36 -13.90
C ASN A 209 6.40 2.39 -14.77
N MET A 210 6.88 2.08 -15.99
CA MET A 210 6.33 1.00 -16.81
C MET A 210 6.46 -0.34 -16.08
N LEU A 211 7.65 -0.65 -15.54
CA LEU A 211 7.90 -1.85 -14.75
C LEU A 211 7.05 -1.90 -13.47
N ASN A 212 6.93 -0.76 -12.76
CA ASN A 212 6.05 -0.67 -11.60
C ASN A 212 4.58 -0.90 -11.96
N SER A 213 4.15 -0.45 -13.14
CA SER A 213 2.78 -0.67 -13.60
C SER A 213 2.55 -2.14 -13.96
N CYS A 214 3.55 -2.84 -14.52
CA CYS A 214 3.49 -4.30 -14.69
C CYS A 214 3.37 -5.01 -13.33
N ASN A 215 4.18 -4.61 -12.34
CA ASN A 215 4.10 -5.14 -10.99
C ASN A 215 2.74 -4.90 -10.32
N THR A 216 2.13 -3.73 -10.54
CA THR A 216 0.76 -3.45 -10.07
C THR A 216 -0.27 -4.34 -10.78
N ASP A 217 -0.19 -4.51 -12.09
CA ASP A 217 -1.14 -5.36 -12.83
C ASP A 217 -1.03 -6.84 -12.41
N LEU A 218 0.18 -7.33 -12.08
CA LEU A 218 0.40 -8.64 -11.48
C LEU A 218 -0.22 -8.74 -10.08
N GLY A 219 -0.04 -7.72 -9.24
CA GLY A 219 -0.68 -7.66 -7.92
C GLY A 219 -2.21 -7.70 -7.99
N VAL A 220 -2.81 -6.99 -8.95
CA VAL A 220 -4.26 -7.03 -9.18
C VAL A 220 -4.73 -8.44 -9.56
N LEU A 221 -3.95 -9.18 -10.36
CA LEU A 221 -4.28 -10.57 -10.69
C LEU A 221 -4.29 -11.47 -9.45
N VAL A 222 -3.28 -11.34 -8.58
CA VAL A 222 -3.21 -12.08 -7.31
C VAL A 222 -4.43 -11.75 -6.45
N ASP A 223 -4.70 -10.46 -6.23
CA ASP A 223 -5.84 -10.01 -5.42
C ASP A 223 -7.16 -10.58 -5.97
N MET A 224 -7.38 -10.54 -7.29
CA MET A 224 -8.58 -11.12 -7.92
C MET A 224 -8.73 -12.61 -7.61
N LEU A 225 -7.66 -13.39 -7.75
CA LEU A 225 -7.70 -14.83 -7.51
C LEU A 225 -7.92 -15.16 -6.02
N GLU A 226 -7.28 -14.42 -5.12
CA GLU A 226 -7.48 -14.54 -3.66
C GLU A 226 -8.90 -14.17 -3.23
N TYR A 227 -9.55 -13.23 -3.92
CA TYR A 227 -10.97 -12.90 -3.71
C TYR A 227 -11.94 -13.94 -4.28
N GLY A 228 -11.44 -15.05 -4.81
CA GLY A 228 -12.26 -16.18 -5.28
C GLY A 228 -12.79 -16.01 -6.70
N TYR A 229 -12.22 -15.11 -7.51
CA TYR A 229 -12.56 -15.04 -8.93
C TYR A 229 -12.04 -16.30 -9.64
N SER A 230 -12.97 -17.10 -10.17
CA SER A 230 -12.63 -18.32 -10.94
C SER A 230 -11.82 -17.98 -12.19
N VAL A 231 -10.66 -18.63 -12.37
CA VAL A 231 -9.82 -18.50 -13.57
C VAL A 231 -10.63 -18.73 -14.84
N ASN A 232 -11.35 -19.85 -14.91
CA ASN A 232 -12.14 -20.24 -16.10
C ASN A 232 -13.19 -19.19 -16.50
N SER A 233 -13.84 -18.57 -15.52
CA SER A 233 -14.88 -17.56 -15.78
C SER A 233 -14.30 -16.18 -16.14
N ASN A 234 -13.00 -15.97 -15.89
CA ASN A 234 -12.32 -14.69 -16.01
C ASN A 234 -11.11 -14.72 -16.97
N LEU A 235 -11.00 -15.77 -17.80
CA LEU A 235 -9.87 -15.96 -18.73
C LEU A 235 -9.59 -14.72 -19.58
N ASN A 236 -10.63 -14.06 -20.10
CA ASN A 236 -10.47 -12.86 -20.92
C ASN A 236 -9.81 -11.70 -20.14
N TYR A 237 -10.09 -11.56 -18.85
CA TYR A 237 -9.47 -10.52 -18.02
C TYR A 237 -8.03 -10.88 -17.68
N ILE A 238 -7.77 -12.14 -17.34
CA ILE A 238 -6.41 -12.64 -17.11
C ILE A 238 -5.55 -12.41 -18.36
N HIS A 239 -6.05 -12.82 -19.53
CA HIS A 239 -5.41 -12.53 -20.82
C HIS A 239 -5.15 -11.04 -21.03
N ALA A 240 -6.13 -10.17 -20.77
CA ALA A 240 -5.98 -8.74 -20.97
C ALA A 240 -4.86 -8.16 -20.09
N HIS A 241 -4.79 -8.56 -18.81
CA HIS A 241 -3.71 -8.17 -17.91
C HIS A 241 -2.35 -8.68 -18.40
N ILE A 242 -2.24 -9.97 -18.73
CA ILE A 242 -0.98 -10.59 -19.18
C ILE A 242 -0.49 -9.98 -20.50
N MET A 243 -1.35 -9.80 -21.50
CA MET A 243 -0.97 -9.17 -22.77
C MET A 243 -0.51 -7.73 -22.59
N ASN A 244 -1.18 -6.97 -21.73
CA ASN A 244 -0.76 -5.60 -21.43
C ASN A 244 0.57 -5.56 -20.65
N ILE A 245 0.85 -6.53 -19.77
CA ILE A 245 2.16 -6.68 -19.14
C ILE A 245 3.23 -6.99 -20.20
N ILE A 246 3.01 -7.99 -21.06
CA ILE A 246 3.94 -8.37 -22.15
C ILE A 246 4.27 -7.17 -23.04
N ASN A 247 3.24 -6.46 -23.50
CA ASN A 247 3.39 -5.28 -24.36
C ASN A 247 4.22 -4.19 -23.68
N ARG A 248 4.05 -3.96 -22.38
CA ARG A 248 4.86 -2.97 -21.65
C ARG A 248 6.30 -3.42 -21.47
N LEU A 249 6.52 -4.67 -21.09
CA LEU A 249 7.87 -5.20 -20.90
C LEU A 249 8.70 -5.15 -22.18
N GLN A 250 8.09 -5.36 -23.35
CA GLN A 250 8.75 -5.21 -24.66
C GLN A 250 9.26 -3.78 -24.94
N ASN A 251 8.73 -2.78 -24.25
CA ASN A 251 9.11 -1.38 -24.41
C ASN A 251 10.07 -0.89 -23.31
N ILE A 252 10.57 -1.79 -22.45
CA ILE A 252 11.55 -1.47 -21.42
C ILE A 252 12.94 -1.78 -21.95
N PHE A 253 13.77 -0.75 -22.13
CA PHE A 253 15.11 -0.88 -22.73
C PHE A 253 16.26 -0.63 -21.75
N GLU A 254 16.02 0.08 -20.64
CA GLU A 254 17.07 0.46 -19.66
C GLU A 254 17.13 -0.48 -18.44
N ILE A 255 16.22 -1.45 -18.37
CA ILE A 255 16.18 -2.46 -17.30
C ILE A 255 16.28 -3.81 -18.00
N ASP A 256 17.34 -4.55 -17.67
CA ASP A 256 17.52 -5.91 -18.16
C ASP A 256 16.48 -6.82 -17.51
N ILE A 257 15.60 -7.43 -18.31
CA ILE A 257 14.56 -8.36 -17.86
C ILE A 257 14.87 -9.74 -18.46
N PRO A 258 15.17 -10.76 -17.63
CA PRO A 258 15.46 -12.11 -18.09
C PRO A 258 14.35 -12.69 -18.98
N ASN A 259 14.75 -13.39 -20.05
CA ASN A 259 13.81 -14.09 -20.93
C ASN A 259 12.88 -15.05 -20.17
N LEU A 260 13.39 -15.70 -19.12
CA LEU A 260 12.60 -16.59 -18.26
C LEU A 260 11.37 -15.88 -17.67
N ILE A 261 11.49 -14.61 -17.26
CA ILE A 261 10.35 -13.84 -16.74
C ILE A 261 9.29 -13.62 -17.82
N PHE A 262 9.70 -13.37 -19.06
CA PHE A 262 8.76 -13.24 -20.17
C PHE A 262 8.05 -14.57 -20.46
N GLU A 263 8.76 -15.69 -20.36
CA GLU A 263 8.20 -17.03 -20.56
C GLU A 263 7.21 -17.38 -19.45
N ASP A 264 7.58 -17.13 -18.19
CA ASP A 264 6.73 -17.34 -17.02
C ASP A 264 5.45 -16.52 -17.13
N ILE A 265 5.52 -15.23 -17.48
CA ILE A 265 4.35 -14.37 -17.68
C ILE A 265 3.45 -14.90 -18.81
N LYS A 266 4.04 -15.35 -19.92
CA LYS A 266 3.29 -15.92 -21.04
C LYS A 266 2.57 -17.20 -20.63
N SER A 267 3.20 -18.05 -19.82
CA SER A 267 2.62 -19.33 -19.41
C SER A 267 1.31 -19.18 -18.61
N ILE A 268 1.11 -18.05 -17.93
CA ILE A 268 -0.11 -17.77 -17.13
C ILE A 268 -1.39 -17.85 -17.98
N ILE A 269 -1.32 -17.53 -19.28
CA ILE A 269 -2.44 -17.61 -20.23
C ILE A 269 -3.04 -19.02 -20.29
N ASP A 270 -2.20 -20.04 -20.21
CA ASP A 270 -2.61 -21.44 -20.36
C ASP A 270 -3.00 -22.09 -19.03
N MET A 271 -2.81 -21.39 -17.91
CA MET A 271 -3.14 -21.89 -16.59
C MET A 271 -4.63 -21.83 -16.29
N ARG A 272 -5.10 -22.79 -15.48
CA ARG A 272 -6.51 -22.93 -15.10
C ARG A 272 -6.73 -22.96 -13.58
N ASP A 273 -5.65 -22.92 -12.83
CA ASP A 273 -5.60 -23.03 -11.37
C ASP A 273 -5.04 -21.74 -10.78
N SER A 274 -5.71 -21.21 -9.76
CA SER A 274 -5.31 -19.97 -9.09
C SER A 274 -3.98 -20.09 -8.37
N GLU A 275 -3.69 -21.23 -7.74
CA GLU A 275 -2.50 -21.41 -6.91
C GLU A 275 -1.23 -21.41 -7.76
N SER A 276 -1.21 -22.13 -8.88
CA SER A 276 -0.08 -22.10 -9.82
C SER A 276 0.16 -20.70 -10.39
N ILE A 277 -0.92 -19.97 -10.72
CA ILE A 277 -0.78 -18.59 -11.23
C ILE A 277 -0.12 -17.72 -10.17
N ILE A 278 -0.59 -17.75 -8.92
CA ILE A 278 -0.02 -16.97 -7.81
C ILE A 278 1.46 -17.35 -7.59
N ASN A 279 1.78 -18.64 -7.58
CA ASN A 279 3.15 -19.14 -7.37
C ASN A 279 4.13 -18.69 -8.47
N ILE A 280 3.66 -18.46 -9.70
CA ILE A 280 4.48 -17.85 -10.76
C ILE A 280 4.60 -16.35 -10.57
N ILE A 281 3.50 -15.67 -10.21
CA ILE A 281 3.47 -14.21 -10.14
C ILE A 281 4.38 -13.68 -9.03
N GLU A 282 4.39 -14.28 -7.84
CA GLU A 282 5.11 -13.73 -6.68
C GLU A 282 6.63 -13.54 -6.91
N PRO A 283 7.39 -14.54 -7.41
CA PRO A 283 8.80 -14.36 -7.73
C PRO A 283 9.06 -13.24 -8.76
N ILE A 284 8.18 -13.09 -9.75
CA ILE A 284 8.30 -12.03 -10.76
C ILE A 284 8.10 -10.66 -10.12
N ARG A 285 7.12 -10.52 -9.22
CA ARG A 285 6.87 -9.27 -8.50
C ARG A 285 8.04 -8.88 -7.62
N GLU A 286 8.63 -9.85 -6.91
CA GLU A 286 9.85 -9.63 -6.13
C GLU A 286 11.00 -9.10 -7.00
N TYR A 287 11.22 -9.75 -8.14
CA TYR A 287 12.21 -9.32 -9.11
C TYR A 287 11.96 -7.90 -9.64
N PHE A 288 10.73 -7.57 -10.05
CA PHE A 288 10.38 -6.23 -10.52
C PHE A 288 10.62 -5.20 -9.42
N MET A 289 10.21 -5.49 -8.18
CA MET A 289 10.44 -4.60 -7.05
C MET A 289 11.93 -4.36 -6.80
N LEU A 290 12.77 -5.38 -6.89
CA LEU A 290 14.21 -5.22 -6.78
C LEU A 290 14.74 -4.22 -7.81
N ARG A 291 14.45 -4.43 -9.10
CA ARG A 291 14.90 -3.56 -10.20
C ARG A 291 14.38 -2.13 -10.11
N ILE A 292 13.10 -1.97 -9.75
CA ILE A 292 12.48 -0.65 -9.53
C ILE A 292 13.25 0.12 -8.46
N ASN A 293 13.60 -0.53 -7.35
CA ASN A 293 14.29 0.12 -6.26
C ASN A 293 15.75 0.43 -6.59
N GLU A 294 16.47 -0.48 -7.24
CA GLU A 294 17.84 -0.22 -7.74
C GLU A 294 17.88 1.05 -8.60
N LYS A 295 17.04 1.11 -9.64
CA LYS A 295 16.99 2.27 -10.55
C LYS A 295 16.49 3.54 -9.89
N THR A 296 15.56 3.43 -8.95
CA THR A 296 15.11 4.60 -8.20
C THR A 296 16.20 5.14 -7.28
N LEU A 297 16.98 4.26 -6.65
CA LEU A 297 18.10 4.66 -5.80
C LEU A 297 19.21 5.35 -6.61
N GLU A 298 19.59 4.76 -7.75
CA GLU A 298 20.53 5.37 -8.71
C GLU A 298 20.09 6.79 -9.06
N PHE A 299 18.80 6.97 -9.38
CA PHE A 299 18.24 8.27 -9.72
C PHE A 299 18.26 9.24 -8.55
N ILE A 300 17.75 8.85 -7.37
CA ILE A 300 17.75 9.66 -6.15
C ILE A 300 19.16 10.19 -5.84
N ASN A 301 20.17 9.32 -5.91
CA ASN A 301 21.55 9.66 -5.66
C ASN A 301 22.10 10.63 -6.72
N LYS A 302 21.79 10.39 -8.01
CA LYS A 302 22.21 11.25 -9.13
C LYS A 302 21.72 12.68 -8.98
N ILE A 303 20.46 12.87 -8.61
CA ILE A 303 19.85 14.20 -8.48
C ILE A 303 19.97 14.80 -7.08
N LYS A 304 20.65 14.09 -6.17
CA LYS A 304 20.90 14.51 -4.77
C LYS A 304 19.61 14.96 -4.08
N ILE A 305 18.52 14.18 -4.21
CA ILE A 305 17.32 14.46 -3.41
C ILE A 305 17.76 14.48 -1.95
N PRO A 306 17.44 15.54 -1.19
CA PRO A 306 17.76 15.62 0.22
C PRO A 306 17.11 14.45 0.94
N ILE A 307 17.96 13.47 1.24
CA ILE A 307 17.71 12.50 2.28
C ILE A 307 18.15 13.23 3.53
N LEU A 308 17.23 13.41 4.47
CA LEU A 308 17.60 13.86 5.81
C LEU A 308 18.64 12.86 6.35
N GLN A 309 19.92 13.26 6.32
CA GLN A 309 21.00 12.54 6.97
C GLN A 309 20.73 12.63 8.47
N LEU A 310 20.75 11.48 9.15
CA LEU A 310 20.63 11.40 10.60
C LEU A 310 21.91 11.91 11.27
#